data_AF-A0A7C6XAK6-F1
#
_entry.id   AF-A0A7C6XAK6-F1
#
_cell.length_a   1.000
_cell.length_b   1.000
_cell.length_c   1.000
_cell.angle_alpha   90.00
_cell.angle_beta   90.00
_cell.angle_gamma   90.00
#
_symmetry.space_group_name_H-M   'P 1'
#
loop_
_entity.id
_entity.type
_entity.pdbx_description
1 polymer ?
#
loop_
_entity_poly.entity_id
_entity_poly.type
_entity_poly.pdbx_seq_one_letter_code
_entity_poly.pdbx_strand_id
1 'polypeptide(L)'
;IKGAHQTVWLATPYFLPTWAIRRALRKAAVRGVDVRLLLTGRHTDLPSVRWAGQRYYPALLRKGVRIFEYQPRFLHLKMVMVDSWITIGSCNFDHWNLRFNLENNLEARDAGLLEQAHQSMLKDFEDSLEITEELWRQRPLIERIQQRLWGWMDRITINFLDKRK
;
A
#
# COMPACT_ATOMS: atom_id res chain seq x y z
N ILE A 1 -6.26 -11.31 5.11
CA ILE A 1 -6.25 -11.21 3.63
C ILE A 1 -6.59 -12.52 2.92
N LYS A 2 -5.84 -13.63 3.11
CA LYS A 2 -6.09 -14.87 2.33
C LYS A 2 -7.51 -15.42 2.52
N GLY A 3 -8.03 -15.40 3.75
CA GLY A 3 -9.40 -15.77 4.10
C GLY A 3 -10.37 -14.58 4.22
N ALA A 4 -10.07 -13.45 3.60
CA ALA A 4 -11.00 -12.32 3.59
C ALA A 4 -12.19 -12.59 2.66
N HIS A 5 -13.39 -12.15 3.08
CA HIS A 5 -14.65 -12.39 2.38
C HIS A 5 -15.31 -11.13 1.80
N GLN A 6 -15.20 -9.99 2.48
CA GLN A 6 -15.90 -8.76 2.11
C GLN A 6 -14.93 -7.62 1.83
N THR A 7 -13.99 -7.34 2.74
CA THR A 7 -13.14 -6.14 2.66
C THR A 7 -11.68 -6.44 2.98
N VAL A 8 -10.76 -5.77 2.29
CA VAL A 8 -9.34 -5.65 2.65
C VAL A 8 -8.88 -4.23 2.36
N TRP A 9 -8.79 -3.40 3.40
CA TRP A 9 -8.27 -2.04 3.28
C TRP A 9 -6.91 -1.96 3.96
N LEU A 10 -5.93 -1.39 3.27
CA LEU A 10 -4.56 -1.25 3.77
C LEU A 10 -4.08 0.17 3.58
N ALA A 11 -3.67 0.80 4.67
CA ALA A 11 -3.00 2.09 4.69
C ALA A 11 -1.53 1.91 5.07
N THR A 12 -0.62 2.51 4.29
CA THR A 12 0.81 2.53 4.61
C THR A 12 1.51 3.72 3.97
N PRO A 13 2.46 4.37 4.67
CA PRO A 13 3.28 5.41 4.06
C PRO A 13 4.23 4.89 2.98
N TYR A 14 4.67 3.64 3.13
CA TYR A 14 5.78 3.07 2.37
C TYR A 14 5.35 1.77 1.71
N PHE A 15 4.76 1.88 0.52
CA PHE A 15 4.22 0.72 -0.18
C PHE A 15 5.30 -0.11 -0.88
N LEU A 16 6.02 -0.89 -0.11
CA LEU A 16 7.04 -1.83 -0.59
C LEU A 16 6.67 -3.28 -0.20
N PRO A 17 5.51 -3.80 -0.63
CA PRO A 17 4.99 -5.07 -0.15
C PRO A 17 5.83 -6.26 -0.63
N THR A 18 5.88 -7.32 0.17
CA THR A 18 6.46 -8.60 -0.24
C THR A 18 5.64 -9.27 -1.35
N TRP A 19 6.22 -10.24 -2.06
CA TRP A 19 5.49 -11.01 -3.07
C TRP A 19 4.25 -11.71 -2.50
N ALA A 20 4.34 -12.20 -1.25
CA ALA A 20 3.23 -12.86 -0.58
C ALA A 20 2.04 -11.90 -0.37
N ILE A 21 2.29 -10.67 0.10
CA ILE A 21 1.26 -9.64 0.26
C ILE A 21 0.67 -9.26 -1.09
N ARG A 22 1.49 -8.98 -2.11
CA ARG A 22 1.00 -8.67 -3.47
C ARG A 22 0.14 -9.79 -4.07
N ARG A 23 0.51 -11.06 -3.83
CA ARG A 23 -0.27 -12.20 -4.30
C ARG A 23 -1.58 -12.33 -3.52
N ALA A 24 -1.58 -12.09 -2.22
CA ALA A 24 -2.76 -12.15 -1.38
C ALA A 24 -3.78 -11.07 -1.76
N LEU A 25 -3.34 -9.82 -1.95
CA LEU A 25 -4.18 -8.70 -2.38
C LEU A 25 -4.86 -8.98 -3.73
N ARG A 26 -4.07 -9.37 -4.75
CA ARG A 26 -4.60 -9.71 -6.08
C ARG A 26 -5.60 -10.88 -6.03
N LYS A 27 -5.32 -11.90 -5.21
CA LYS A 27 -6.25 -13.04 -5.06
C LYS A 27 -7.54 -12.63 -4.36
N ALA A 28 -7.47 -11.76 -3.36
CA ALA A 28 -8.67 -11.25 -2.68
C ALA A 28 -9.55 -10.46 -3.65
N ALA A 29 -8.96 -9.52 -4.41
CA ALA A 29 -9.70 -8.73 -5.40
C ALA A 29 -10.34 -9.62 -6.49
N VAL A 30 -9.62 -10.65 -6.99
CA VAL A 30 -10.18 -11.62 -7.96
C VAL A 30 -11.35 -12.42 -7.39
N ARG A 31 -11.43 -12.63 -6.07
CA ARG A 31 -12.59 -13.28 -5.42
C ARG A 31 -13.80 -12.34 -5.25
N GLY A 32 -13.69 -11.07 -5.64
CA GLY A 32 -14.75 -10.07 -5.46
C GLY A 32 -14.71 -9.35 -4.11
N VAL A 33 -13.65 -9.52 -3.32
CA VAL A 33 -13.43 -8.74 -2.08
C VAL A 33 -13.12 -7.29 -2.46
N ASP A 34 -13.68 -6.31 -1.74
CA ASP A 34 -13.33 -4.89 -1.91
C ASP A 34 -11.93 -4.62 -1.35
N VAL A 35 -10.94 -4.56 -2.24
CA VAL A 35 -9.54 -4.33 -1.88
C VAL A 35 -9.13 -2.91 -2.21
N ARG A 36 -8.83 -2.11 -1.17
CA ARG A 36 -8.41 -0.70 -1.31
C ARG A 36 -7.07 -0.46 -0.63
N LEU A 37 -6.20 0.26 -1.31
CA LEU A 37 -4.91 0.71 -0.76
C LEU A 37 -4.96 2.24 -0.58
N LEU A 38 -4.72 2.72 0.63
CA LEU A 38 -4.52 4.13 0.94
C LEU A 38 -3.03 4.39 1.11
N LEU A 39 -2.43 5.06 0.13
CA LEU A 39 -0.99 5.22 0.01
C LEU A 39 -0.60 6.69 0.04
N THR A 40 0.65 6.96 0.36
CA THR A 40 1.17 8.33 0.34
C THR A 40 1.26 8.88 -1.08
N GLY A 41 0.69 10.07 -1.28
CA GLY A 41 0.81 10.85 -2.51
C GLY A 41 2.13 11.63 -2.60
N ARG A 42 2.09 12.79 -3.27
CA ARG A 42 3.29 13.58 -3.56
C ARG A 42 3.96 14.17 -2.31
N HIS A 43 3.19 14.41 -1.25
CA HIS A 43 3.70 14.87 0.02
C HIS A 43 4.30 13.69 0.80
N THR A 44 5.62 13.51 0.70
CA THR A 44 6.36 12.44 1.39
C THR A 44 7.78 12.90 1.69
N ASP A 45 8.31 12.43 2.80
CA ASP A 45 9.72 12.52 3.20
C ASP A 45 10.65 11.63 2.36
N LEU A 46 10.12 10.54 1.79
CA LEU A 46 10.87 9.58 0.97
C LEU A 46 10.27 9.40 -0.43
N PRO A 47 10.46 10.38 -1.36
CA PRO A 47 9.94 10.29 -2.73
C PRO A 47 10.39 9.03 -3.47
N SER A 48 11.63 8.58 -3.24
CA SER A 48 12.19 7.36 -3.86
C SER A 48 11.38 6.11 -3.51
N VAL A 49 10.91 5.99 -2.27
CA VAL A 49 10.10 4.86 -1.79
C VAL A 49 8.73 4.87 -2.47
N ARG A 50 8.09 6.03 -2.61
CA ARG A 50 6.85 6.19 -3.38
C ARG A 50 7.03 5.69 -4.81
N TRP A 51 8.07 6.16 -5.51
CA TRP A 51 8.35 5.75 -6.90
C TRP A 51 8.62 4.24 -7.01
N ALA A 52 9.37 3.67 -6.06
CA ALA A 52 9.65 2.25 -6.03
C ALA A 52 8.38 1.42 -5.77
N GLY A 53 7.47 1.86 -4.90
CA GLY A 53 6.19 1.18 -4.65
C GLY A 53 5.24 1.20 -5.84
N GLN A 54 5.22 2.34 -6.54
CA GLN A 54 4.44 2.59 -7.74
C GLN A 54 4.68 1.58 -8.88
N ARG A 55 5.85 0.91 -8.92
CA ARG A 55 6.11 -0.18 -9.88
C ARG A 55 5.12 -1.34 -9.77
N TYR A 56 4.50 -1.52 -8.60
CA TYR A 56 3.57 -2.61 -8.33
C TYR A 56 2.12 -2.29 -8.74
N TYR A 57 1.78 -1.00 -8.91
CA TYR A 57 0.43 -0.55 -9.21
C TYR A 57 -0.20 -1.25 -10.42
N PRO A 58 0.44 -1.30 -11.62
CA PRO A 58 -0.25 -1.83 -12.78
C PRO A 58 -0.66 -3.30 -12.64
N ALA A 59 0.09 -4.12 -11.89
CA ALA A 59 -0.28 -5.51 -11.65
C ALA A 59 -1.42 -5.69 -10.63
N LEU A 60 -1.57 -4.73 -9.71
CA LEU A 60 -2.64 -4.68 -8.71
C LEU A 60 -3.94 -4.15 -9.33
N LEU A 61 -3.86 -3.03 -10.04
CA LEU A 61 -4.98 -2.39 -10.76
C LEU A 61 -5.65 -3.37 -11.72
N ARG A 62 -4.87 -4.07 -12.56
CA ARG A 62 -5.38 -5.10 -13.50
C ARG A 62 -6.09 -6.29 -12.84
N LYS A 63 -6.01 -6.42 -11.52
CA LYS A 63 -6.69 -7.47 -10.74
C LYS A 63 -7.80 -6.93 -9.85
N GLY A 64 -8.20 -5.67 -10.04
CA GLY A 64 -9.32 -5.05 -9.32
C GLY A 64 -8.96 -4.47 -7.96
N VAL A 65 -7.67 -4.37 -7.62
CA VAL A 65 -7.25 -3.65 -6.41
C VAL A 65 -7.34 -2.16 -6.70
N ARG A 66 -8.09 -1.42 -5.88
CA ARG A 66 -8.21 0.04 -5.97
C ARG A 66 -7.08 0.70 -5.19
N ILE A 67 -6.50 1.76 -5.75
CA ILE A 67 -5.34 2.44 -5.16
C ILE A 67 -5.66 3.92 -5.06
N PHE A 68 -5.45 4.48 -3.88
CA PHE A 68 -5.72 5.86 -3.54
C PHE A 68 -4.43 6.50 -3.04
N GLU A 69 -4.02 7.61 -3.65
CA GLU A 69 -2.91 8.41 -3.14
C GLU A 69 -3.47 9.63 -2.38
N TYR A 70 -3.18 9.71 -1.09
CA TYR A 70 -3.65 10.79 -0.23
C TYR A 70 -3.00 12.13 -0.64
N GLN A 71 -3.82 13.17 -0.80
CA GLN A 71 -3.40 14.46 -1.35
C GLN A 71 -3.11 15.56 -0.32
N PRO A 72 -3.85 15.73 0.80
CA PRO A 72 -3.74 16.94 1.61
C PRO A 72 -2.37 17.15 2.29
N ARG A 73 -1.68 16.06 2.66
CA ARG A 73 -0.43 16.09 3.45
C ARG A 73 0.25 14.73 3.40
N PHE A 74 1.37 14.61 4.12
CA PHE A 74 2.03 13.32 4.30
C PHE A 74 1.14 12.34 5.07
N LEU A 75 0.77 11.23 4.42
CA LEU A 75 0.09 10.11 5.05
C LEU A 75 1.12 9.22 5.74
N HIS A 76 1.00 9.03 7.06
CA HIS A 76 1.86 8.12 7.83
C HIS A 76 1.08 7.02 8.56
N LEU A 77 -0.17 6.80 8.17
CA LEU A 77 -1.06 5.77 8.72
C LEU A 77 -0.56 4.37 8.34
N LYS A 78 -0.59 3.46 9.33
CA LYS A 78 -0.14 2.07 9.21
C LYS A 78 -1.21 1.19 9.80
N MET A 79 -2.12 0.77 8.94
CA MET A 79 -3.36 0.15 9.36
C MET A 79 -3.83 -0.84 8.31
N VAL A 80 -4.35 -1.98 8.76
CA VAL A 80 -5.01 -2.94 7.88
C VAL A 80 -6.34 -3.33 8.51
N MET A 81 -7.39 -3.27 7.71
CA MET A 81 -8.72 -3.74 8.05
C MET A 81 -9.10 -4.88 7.11
N VAL A 82 -9.56 -5.99 7.67
CA VAL A 82 -9.99 -7.18 6.95
C VAL A 82 -11.28 -7.68 7.57
N ASP A 83 -12.39 -7.56 6.86
CA ASP A 83 -13.72 -7.92 7.36
C ASP A 83 -13.95 -7.30 8.76
N SER A 84 -14.11 -8.13 9.80
CA SER A 84 -14.31 -7.70 11.18
C SER A 84 -13.03 -7.68 12.04
N TRP A 85 -11.86 -7.51 11.43
CA TRP A 85 -10.58 -7.43 12.14
C TRP A 85 -9.78 -6.22 11.66
N ILE A 86 -9.11 -5.58 12.60
CA ILE A 86 -8.25 -4.43 12.35
C ILE A 86 -6.92 -4.60 13.07
N THR A 87 -5.86 -4.10 12.43
CA THR A 87 -4.56 -3.90 13.05
C THR A 87 -4.09 -2.48 12.78
N ILE A 88 -3.54 -1.83 13.79
CA ILE A 88 -2.95 -0.49 13.72
C ILE A 88 -1.67 -0.46 14.54
N GLY A 89 -0.63 0.20 14.05
CA GLY A 89 0.64 0.26 14.78
C GLY A 89 1.80 0.82 13.99
N SER A 90 3.00 0.29 14.23
CA SER A 90 4.23 0.76 13.60
C SER A 90 4.57 0.04 12.29
N CYS A 91 3.93 -1.09 11.99
CA CYS A 91 4.29 -1.93 10.84
C CYS A 91 3.82 -1.34 9.50
N ASN A 92 4.75 -1.13 8.57
CA ASN A 92 4.46 -0.66 7.19
C ASN A 92 3.95 -1.77 6.26
N PHE A 93 4.04 -3.03 6.69
CA PHE A 93 3.80 -4.23 5.87
C PHE A 93 4.68 -4.32 4.61
N ASP A 94 5.88 -3.72 4.66
CA ASP A 94 6.90 -3.77 3.61
C ASP A 94 7.93 -4.89 3.83
N HIS A 95 8.80 -5.09 2.84
CA HIS A 95 9.86 -6.11 2.88
C HIS A 95 10.98 -5.81 3.88
N TRP A 96 11.10 -4.58 4.39
CA TRP A 96 12.13 -4.18 5.35
C TRP A 96 11.69 -4.45 6.79
N ASN A 97 10.48 -4.03 7.15
CA ASN A 97 9.93 -4.20 8.49
C ASN A 97 9.80 -5.68 8.88
N LEU A 98 9.43 -6.55 7.94
CA LEU A 98 9.27 -7.99 8.20
C LEU A 98 10.60 -8.74 8.44
N ARG A 99 11.77 -8.10 8.22
CA ARG A 99 13.08 -8.74 8.36
C ARG A 99 13.99 -8.10 9.41
N PHE A 100 13.82 -6.80 9.70
CA PHE A 100 14.84 -6.05 10.46
C PHE A 100 14.32 -5.18 11.60
N ASN A 101 13.02 -4.87 11.65
CA ASN A 101 12.48 -3.95 12.64
C ASN A 101 11.70 -4.67 13.74
N LEU A 102 11.82 -4.14 14.96
CA LEU A 102 10.91 -4.47 16.06
C LEU A 102 9.64 -3.67 15.86
N GLU A 103 8.58 -4.34 15.42
CA GLU A 103 7.28 -3.74 15.17
C GLU A 103 6.32 -4.06 16.31
N ASN A 104 5.45 -3.11 16.63
CA ASN A 104 4.36 -3.33 17.58
C ASN A 104 3.05 -2.85 16.97
N ASN A 105 2.09 -3.77 16.91
CA ASN A 105 0.76 -3.51 16.40
C ASN A 105 -0.28 -3.95 17.42
N LEU A 106 -1.33 -3.14 17.57
CA LEU A 106 -2.54 -3.54 18.26
C LEU A 106 -3.48 -4.21 17.25
N GLU A 107 -3.99 -5.38 17.59
CA GLU A 107 -5.01 -6.08 16.83
C GLU A 107 -6.32 -6.14 17.60
N ALA A 108 -7.44 -5.93 16.91
CA ALA A 108 -8.75 -5.90 17.54
C ALA A 108 -9.83 -6.51 16.65
N ARG A 109 -10.85 -7.06 17.32
CA ARG A 109 -12.15 -7.44 16.75
C ARG A 109 -13.25 -6.75 17.55
N ASP A 110 -13.27 -5.43 17.46
CA ASP A 110 -14.22 -4.58 18.15
C ASP A 110 -15.02 -3.78 17.12
N ALA A 111 -16.34 -3.92 17.15
CA ALA A 111 -17.22 -3.31 16.15
C ALA A 111 -17.19 -1.77 16.20
N GLY A 112 -17.07 -1.19 17.39
CA GLY A 112 -17.03 0.26 17.56
C GLY A 112 -15.74 0.88 17.02
N LEU A 113 -14.60 0.23 17.27
CA LEU A 113 -13.31 0.63 16.72
C LEU A 113 -13.26 0.45 15.20
N LEU A 114 -13.79 -0.67 14.69
CA LEU A 114 -13.87 -0.92 13.25
C LEU A 114 -14.68 0.14 12.53
N GLU A 115 -15.85 0.50 13.07
CA GLU A 115 -16.69 1.54 12.47
C GLU A 115 -15.99 2.89 12.45
N GLN A 116 -15.36 3.30 13.55
CA GLN A 116 -14.60 4.55 13.61
C GLN A 116 -13.43 4.56 12.60
N ALA A 117 -12.68 3.47 12.52
CA ALA A 117 -11.58 3.34 11.57
C ALA A 117 -12.09 3.34 10.11
N HIS A 118 -13.20 2.67 9.85
CA HIS A 118 -13.85 2.64 8.54
C HIS A 118 -14.28 4.04 8.10
N GLN A 119 -14.96 4.80 8.96
CA GLN A 119 -15.34 6.19 8.67
C GLN A 119 -14.13 7.10 8.46
N SER A 120 -13.07 6.94 9.27
CA SER A 120 -11.82 7.69 9.09
C SER A 120 -11.20 7.40 7.72
N MET A 121 -11.13 6.13 7.31
CA MET A 121 -10.56 5.76 6.01
C MET A 121 -11.43 6.22 4.84
N LEU A 122 -12.76 6.20 4.96
CA LEU A 122 -13.65 6.72 3.93
C LEU A 122 -13.37 8.18 3.64
N LYS A 123 -13.23 9.00 4.69
CA LYS A 123 -12.85 10.40 4.56
C LYS A 123 -11.47 10.55 3.90
N ASP A 124 -10.48 9.75 4.30
CA ASP A 124 -9.17 9.80 3.68
C ASP A 124 -9.20 9.39 2.20
N PHE A 125 -10.11 8.48 1.79
CA PHE A 125 -10.31 8.13 0.39
C PHE A 125 -10.95 9.27 -0.42
N GLU A 126 -11.89 10.02 0.17
CA GLU A 126 -12.47 11.21 -0.47
C GLU A 126 -11.43 12.30 -0.73
N ASP A 127 -10.49 12.46 0.19
CA ASP A 127 -9.35 13.37 0.08
C ASP A 127 -8.20 12.80 -0.80
N SER A 128 -8.38 11.63 -1.40
CA SER A 128 -7.35 10.96 -2.18
C SER A 128 -7.60 11.02 -3.69
N LEU A 129 -6.51 10.98 -4.45
CA LEU A 129 -6.56 10.72 -5.88
C LEU A 129 -6.65 9.21 -6.12
N GLU A 130 -7.76 8.72 -6.67
CA GLU A 130 -7.86 7.32 -7.11
C GLU A 130 -7.01 7.10 -8.37
N ILE A 131 -6.03 6.22 -8.25
CA ILE A 131 -5.15 5.85 -9.37
C ILE A 131 -5.85 4.76 -10.19
N THR A 132 -6.41 5.15 -11.32
CA THR A 132 -7.01 4.22 -12.29
C THR A 132 -5.97 3.68 -13.26
N GLU A 133 -6.27 2.57 -13.94
CA GLU A 133 -5.38 2.06 -15.00
C GLU A 133 -5.22 3.06 -16.16
N GLU A 134 -6.27 3.82 -16.45
CA GLU A 134 -6.27 4.88 -17.46
C GLU A 134 -5.32 6.02 -17.05
N LEU A 135 -5.53 6.60 -15.86
CA LEU A 135 -4.67 7.65 -15.32
C LEU A 135 -3.22 7.18 -15.25
N TRP A 136 -3.02 5.93 -14.83
CA TRP A 136 -1.71 5.33 -14.80
C TRP A 136 -1.07 5.31 -16.19
N ARG A 137 -1.78 4.91 -17.25
CA ARG A 137 -1.24 4.86 -18.62
C ARG A 137 -0.94 6.25 -19.19
N GLN A 138 -1.73 7.26 -18.85
CA GLN A 138 -1.61 8.63 -19.35
C GLN A 138 -0.56 9.48 -18.63
N ARG A 139 0.15 8.92 -17.64
CA ARG A 139 1.12 9.67 -16.83
C ARG A 139 2.25 10.31 -17.65
N PRO A 140 2.72 11.53 -17.28
CA PRO A 140 3.75 12.27 -18.01
C PRO A 140 5.04 11.47 -18.21
N LEU A 141 5.71 11.70 -19.35
CA LEU A 141 6.94 10.98 -19.72
C LEU A 141 8.06 11.14 -18.66
N ILE A 142 8.15 12.32 -18.05
CA ILE A 142 9.11 12.65 -16.99
C ILE A 142 8.89 11.76 -15.76
N GLU A 143 7.63 11.56 -15.34
CA GLU A 143 7.31 10.67 -14.22
C GLU A 143 7.67 9.21 -14.54
N ARG A 144 7.49 8.78 -15.80
CA ARG A 144 7.88 7.43 -16.24
C ARG A 144 9.40 7.21 -16.17
N ILE A 145 10.19 8.23 -16.51
CA ILE A 145 11.65 8.16 -16.43
C ILE A 145 12.11 8.12 -14.97
N GLN A 146 11.57 9.01 -14.11
CA GLN A 146 11.88 9.02 -12.68
C GLN A 146 11.53 7.68 -12.01
N GLN A 147 10.35 7.11 -12.29
CA GLN A 147 9.95 5.79 -11.80
C GLN A 147 10.95 4.69 -12.18
N ARG A 148 11.44 4.69 -13.42
CA ARG A 148 12.41 3.69 -13.90
C ARG A 148 13.77 3.83 -13.22
N LEU A 149 14.26 5.05 -13.06
CA LEU A 149 15.54 5.34 -12.40
C LEU A 149 15.50 4.93 -10.93
N TRP A 150 14.50 5.38 -10.18
CA TRP A 150 14.37 5.04 -8.75
C TRP A 150 14.08 3.54 -8.53
N GLY A 151 13.23 2.93 -9.36
CA GLY A 151 12.97 1.50 -9.30
C GLY A 151 14.20 0.63 -9.60
N TRP A 152 15.09 1.10 -10.48
CA TRP A 152 16.36 0.43 -10.76
C TRP A 152 17.35 0.59 -9.59
N MET A 153 17.47 1.79 -9.02
CA MET A 153 18.31 2.01 -7.84
C MET A 153 17.85 1.20 -6.63
N ASP A 154 16.55 1.16 -6.33
CA ASP A 154 16.00 0.29 -5.27
C ASP A 154 16.36 -1.18 -5.50
N ARG A 155 16.24 -1.67 -6.74
CA ARG A 155 16.60 -3.05 -7.08
C ARG A 155 18.09 -3.33 -6.89
N ILE A 156 18.95 -2.36 -7.21
CA ILE A 156 20.40 -2.48 -6.97
C ILE A 156 20.68 -2.50 -5.47
N THR A 157 20.11 -1.57 -4.70
CA THR A 157 20.30 -1.48 -3.26
C THR A 157 19.85 -2.77 -2.56
N ILE A 158 18.68 -3.31 -2.92
CA ILE A 158 18.20 -4.60 -2.41
C ILE A 158 19.16 -5.72 -2.78
N ASN A 159 19.60 -5.82 -4.05
CA ASN A 159 20.53 -6.87 -4.48
C ASN A 159 21.92 -6.75 -3.83
N PHE A 160 22.38 -5.54 -3.52
CA PHE A 160 23.67 -5.31 -2.87
C PHE A 160 23.61 -5.61 -1.38
N LEU A 161 22.46 -5.35 -0.74
CA LEU A 161 22.21 -5.68 0.66
C LEU A 161 21.94 -7.19 0.87
N ASP A 162 21.23 -7.87 -0.03
CA ASP A 162 21.04 -9.33 0.03
C ASP A 162 22.35 -10.11 -0.26
N LYS A 163 23.33 -9.50 -0.97
CA LYS A 163 24.67 -10.07 -1.20
C LYS A 163 25.63 -9.97 -0.01
N ARG A 164 25.25 -9.31 1.08
CA ARG A 164 26.03 -9.27 2.35
C ARG A 164 25.59 -10.34 3.35
N LYS A 165 25.06 -11.47 2.86
CA LYS A 165 24.93 -12.73 3.58
C LYS A 165 25.89 -13.74 2.97
#